data_AF-A0A928ETS4-F1
#
_entry.id   AF-A0A928ETS4-F1
#
_cell.length_a   1.000
_cell.length_b   1.000
_cell.length_c   1.000
_cell.angle_alpha   90.00
_cell.angle_beta   90.00
_cell.angle_gamma   90.00
#
_symmetry.space_group_name_H-M   'P 1'
#
loop_
_entity.id
_entity.type
_entity.pdbx_description
1 polymer ?
#
loop_
_entity_poly.entity_id
_entity_poly.type
_entity_poly.pdbx_seq_one_letter_code
_entity_poly.pdbx_strand_id
1 'polypeptide(L)'
;MLHPTIEELTKGEYNRYELALATAKCARLITDEYVRQHDAAEKSITGNKETDRPLNTMIDRELRDEKAVHVAVNRLYAGEYVIDVHANEATEEEESEEEATETDAEDTLSDAE
;
A
#
# COMPACT_ATOMS: atom_id res chain seq x y z
N MET A 1 22.80 -10.07 -13.35
CA MET A 1 22.81 -9.11 -12.23
C MET A 1 21.38 -8.72 -11.93
N LEU A 2 21.04 -8.48 -10.68
CA LEU A 2 19.70 -8.01 -10.29
C LEU A 2 19.65 -6.50 -10.58
N HIS A 3 18.63 -6.07 -11.32
CA HIS A 3 18.37 -4.66 -11.62
C HIS A 3 16.95 -4.32 -11.19
N PRO A 4 16.73 -3.12 -10.61
CA PRO A 4 17.74 -2.16 -10.15
C PRO A 4 18.57 -2.70 -8.97
N THR A 5 19.78 -2.18 -8.80
CA THR A 5 20.67 -2.53 -7.68
C THR A 5 20.23 -1.82 -6.39
N ILE A 6 20.72 -2.31 -5.24
CA ILE A 6 20.39 -1.70 -3.95
C ILE A 6 20.90 -0.26 -3.88
N GLU A 7 22.10 0.02 -4.39
CA GLU A 7 22.69 1.35 -4.39
C GLU A 7 21.87 2.34 -5.23
N GLU A 8 21.33 1.88 -6.36
CA GLU A 8 20.45 2.66 -7.22
C GLU A 8 19.09 2.96 -6.56
N LEU A 9 18.57 2.03 -5.75
CA LEU A 9 17.31 2.20 -5.03
C LEU A 9 17.46 3.11 -3.81
N THR A 10 18.55 2.96 -3.04
CA THR A 10 18.74 3.74 -1.81
C THR A 10 19.31 5.13 -2.08
N LYS A 11 20.05 5.34 -3.18
CA LYS A 11 20.75 6.59 -3.50
C LYS A 11 21.62 7.14 -2.35
N GLY A 12 21.94 6.31 -1.36
CA GLY A 12 22.62 6.71 -0.13
C GLY A 12 21.76 7.47 0.89
N GLU A 13 20.47 7.61 0.66
CA GLU A 13 19.56 8.42 1.50
C GLU A 13 18.94 7.63 2.67
N TYR A 14 18.69 6.34 2.49
CA TYR A 14 18.01 5.50 3.48
C TYR A 14 18.64 4.11 3.61
N ASN A 15 18.40 3.46 4.75
CA ASN A 15 18.96 2.15 5.08
C ASN A 15 18.30 1.02 4.26
N ARG A 16 19.00 -0.09 4.10
CA ARG A 16 18.53 -1.29 3.40
C ARG A 16 17.26 -1.88 4.03
N TYR A 17 17.10 -1.75 5.35
CA TYR A 17 15.93 -2.24 6.06
C TYR A 17 14.69 -1.36 5.82
N GLU A 18 14.88 -0.04 5.74
CA GLU A 18 13.81 0.91 5.41
C GLU A 18 13.34 0.70 3.97
N LEU A 19 14.27 0.49 3.04
CA LEU A 19 13.93 0.11 1.66
C LEU A 19 13.10 -1.17 1.61
N ALA A 20 13.48 -2.20 2.37
CA ALA A 20 12.75 -3.47 2.43
C ALA A 20 11.33 -3.28 3.00
N LEU A 21 11.20 -2.51 4.07
CA LEU A 21 9.90 -2.21 4.69
C LEU A 21 9.00 -1.41 3.74
N ALA A 22 9.53 -0.35 3.12
CA ALA A 22 8.80 0.45 2.15
C ALA A 22 8.36 -0.39 0.95
N THR A 23 9.25 -1.21 0.40
CA THR A 23 8.93 -2.12 -0.70
C THR A 23 7.80 -3.08 -0.32
N ALA A 24 7.80 -3.61 0.91
CA ALA A 24 6.73 -4.48 1.40
C ALA A 24 5.39 -3.74 1.54
N LYS A 25 5.40 -2.50 2.06
CA LYS A 25 4.20 -1.64 2.15
C LYS A 25 3.65 -1.31 0.75
N CYS A 26 4.52 -0.91 -0.20
CA CYS A 26 4.12 -0.67 -1.59
C CYS A 26 3.55 -1.93 -2.26
N ALA A 27 4.16 -3.10 -2.05
CA ALA A 27 3.64 -4.36 -2.59
C ALA A 27 2.26 -4.72 -2.05
N ARG A 28 1.97 -4.38 -0.78
CA ARG A 28 0.63 -4.52 -0.20
C ARG A 28 -0.38 -3.62 -0.93
N LEU A 29 -0.08 -2.33 -1.09
CA LEU A 29 -0.95 -1.38 -1.79
C LEU A 29 -1.27 -1.84 -3.23
N ILE A 30 -0.27 -2.35 -3.94
CA ILE A 30 -0.42 -2.90 -5.30
C ILE A 30 -1.37 -4.10 -5.31
N THR A 31 -1.26 -4.98 -4.32
CA THR A 31 -2.12 -6.18 -4.21
C THR A 31 -3.56 -5.78 -3.87
N ASP A 32 -3.74 -4.82 -2.97
CA ASP A 32 -5.06 -4.33 -2.60
C ASP A 32 -5.76 -3.64 -3.79
N GLU A 33 -5.01 -2.87 -4.58
CA GLU A 33 -5.52 -2.27 -5.82
C GLU A 33 -5.90 -3.31 -6.86
N TYR A 34 -5.12 -4.38 -7.03
CA TYR A 34 -5.47 -5.50 -7.90
C TYR A 34 -6.80 -6.14 -7.50
N VAL A 35 -7.00 -6.42 -6.21
CA VAL A 35 -8.26 -6.98 -5.68
C VAL A 35 -9.42 -6.02 -5.92
N ARG A 36 -9.23 -4.72 -5.67
CA ARG A 36 -10.25 -3.71 -5.91
C ARG A 36 -10.66 -3.65 -7.39
N GLN A 37 -9.71 -3.70 -8.31
CA GLN A 37 -9.99 -3.72 -9.76
C GLN A 37 -10.69 -5.01 -10.17
N HIS A 38 -10.28 -6.15 -9.62
CA HIS A 38 -10.90 -7.43 -9.86
C HIS A 38 -12.39 -7.42 -9.44
N ASP A 39 -12.68 -6.97 -8.22
CA ASP A 39 -14.05 -6.89 -7.68
C ASP A 39 -14.93 -5.92 -8.48
N ALA A 40 -14.36 -4.78 -8.88
CA ALA A 40 -15.07 -3.81 -9.72
C ALA A 40 -15.40 -4.40 -11.11
N ALA A 41 -14.44 -5.11 -11.71
CA ALA A 41 -14.62 -5.75 -13.00
C ALA A 41 -15.65 -6.90 -12.93
N GLU A 42 -15.60 -7.73 -11.88
CA GLU A 42 -16.57 -8.82 -11.65
C GLU A 42 -17.99 -8.29 -11.49
N LYS A 43 -18.19 -7.20 -10.73
CA LYS A 43 -19.48 -6.53 -10.57
C LYS A 43 -20.00 -5.98 -11.90
N SER A 44 -19.13 -5.40 -12.72
CA SER A 44 -19.53 -4.82 -14.02
C SER A 44 -20.01 -5.87 -15.03
N ILE A 45 -19.39 -7.04 -15.05
CA ILE A 45 -19.75 -8.16 -15.94
C ILE A 45 -21.04 -8.84 -15.45
N THR A 46 -21.18 -9.04 -14.13
CA THR A 46 -22.38 -9.65 -13.54
C THR A 46 -23.62 -8.76 -13.71
N GLY A 47 -23.45 -7.44 -13.64
CA GLY A 47 -24.53 -6.47 -13.80
C GLY A 47 -24.98 -6.24 -15.24
N ASN A 48 -24.14 -6.54 -16.24
CA ASN A 48 -24.41 -6.18 -17.64
C ASN A 48 -24.06 -7.34 -18.60
N LYS A 49 -25.09 -8.14 -18.96
CA LYS A 49 -24.97 -9.38 -19.75
C LYS A 49 -24.53 -9.20 -21.22
N GLU A 50 -24.43 -7.96 -21.71
CA GLU A 50 -23.98 -7.67 -23.09
C GLU A 50 -22.49 -7.30 -23.18
N THR A 51 -21.77 -7.33 -22.06
CA THR A 51 -20.35 -6.95 -22.04
C THR A 51 -19.48 -8.14 -22.46
N ASP A 52 -19.09 -8.17 -23.73
CA ASP A 52 -18.26 -9.23 -24.33
C ASP A 52 -16.74 -9.05 -24.05
N ARG A 53 -16.38 -8.08 -23.19
CA ARG A 53 -14.98 -7.87 -22.79
C ARG A 53 -14.61 -8.87 -21.69
N PRO A 54 -13.53 -9.65 -21.85
CA PRO A 54 -13.08 -10.55 -20.81
C PRO A 54 -12.56 -9.76 -19.60
N LEU A 55 -12.81 -10.30 -18.40
CA LEU A 55 -12.38 -9.74 -17.10
C LEU A 55 -10.91 -9.28 -17.11
N ASN A 56 -10.06 -10.09 -17.75
CA ASN A 56 -8.61 -9.86 -17.86
C ASN A 56 -8.22 -8.57 -18.59
N THR A 57 -9.07 -8.00 -19.45
CA THR A 57 -8.79 -6.75 -20.15
C THR A 57 -9.21 -5.51 -19.34
N MET A 58 -10.00 -5.70 -18.27
CA MET A 58 -10.45 -4.62 -17.40
C MET A 58 -9.49 -4.33 -16.24
N ILE A 59 -8.58 -5.27 -15.96
CA ILE A 59 -7.58 -5.17 -14.89
C ILE A 59 -6.26 -4.73 -15.50
N ASP A 60 -5.54 -3.85 -14.81
CA ASP A 60 -4.21 -3.43 -15.24
C ASP A 60 -3.27 -4.63 -15.39
N ARG A 61 -2.62 -4.72 -16.54
CA ARG A 61 -1.72 -5.81 -16.89
C ARG A 61 -0.51 -5.86 -15.97
N GLU A 62 0.00 -4.70 -15.56
CA GLU A 62 1.14 -4.62 -14.65
C GLU A 62 0.81 -5.24 -13.29
N LEU A 63 -0.41 -5.01 -12.80
CA LEU A 63 -0.88 -5.55 -11.52
C LEU A 63 -1.22 -7.05 -11.60
N ARG A 64 -1.67 -7.53 -12.76
CA ARG A 64 -2.10 -8.91 -12.98
C ARG A 64 -0.96 -9.88 -13.27
N ASP A 65 -0.04 -9.49 -14.15
CA ASP A 65 0.96 -10.40 -14.72
C ASP A 65 2.27 -10.42 -13.91
N GLU A 66 2.64 -9.30 -13.27
CA GLU A 66 3.90 -9.17 -12.54
C GLU A 66 3.73 -9.39 -11.04
N LYS A 67 4.83 -9.79 -10.38
CA LYS A 67 4.83 -9.90 -8.91
C LYS A 67 4.72 -8.50 -8.31
N ALA A 68 3.84 -8.32 -7.33
CA ALA A 68 3.65 -7.03 -6.67
C ALA A 68 4.96 -6.41 -6.12
N VAL A 69 5.87 -7.25 -5.61
CA VAL A 69 7.21 -6.81 -5.16
C VAL A 69 8.07 -6.29 -6.32
N HIS A 70 7.98 -6.90 -7.49
CA HIS A 70 8.73 -6.45 -8.67
C HIS A 70 8.22 -5.09 -9.15
N VAL A 71 6.89 -4.93 -9.23
CA VAL A 71 6.24 -3.66 -9.56
C VAL A 71 6.60 -2.58 -8.52
N ALA A 72 6.57 -2.91 -7.23
CA ALA A 72 6.96 -1.98 -6.17
C ALA A 72 8.40 -1.48 -6.32
N VAL A 73 9.35 -2.38 -6.57
CA VAL A 73 10.76 -2.02 -6.79
C VAL A 73 10.92 -1.13 -8.02
N ASN A 74 10.23 -1.44 -9.12
CA ASN A 74 10.29 -0.64 -10.34
C ASN A 74 9.68 0.76 -10.14
N ARG A 75 8.55 0.86 -9.43
CA ARG A 75 7.89 2.13 -9.12
C ARG A 75 8.71 2.99 -8.17
N LEU A 76 9.38 2.39 -7.19
CA LEU A 76 10.36 3.07 -6.33
C LEU A 76 11.55 3.59 -7.15
N TYR A 77 12.07 2.78 -8.07
CA TYR A 77 13.16 3.19 -8.94
C TYR A 77 12.76 4.30 -9.93
N ALA A 78 11.54 4.25 -10.47
CA ALA A 78 10.97 5.28 -11.34
C ALA A 78 10.65 6.59 -10.60
N GLY A 79 10.56 6.56 -9.26
CA GLY A 79 10.19 7.71 -8.42
C GLY A 79 8.69 7.94 -8.30
N GLU A 80 7.85 6.95 -8.65
CA GLU A 80 6.40 6.98 -8.42
C GLU A 80 6.07 6.80 -6.94
N TYR A 81 6.89 6.03 -6.23
CA TYR A 81 6.85 5.93 -4.77
C TYR A 81 8.10 6.57 -4.17
N VAL A 82 7.88 7.31 -3.08
CA VAL A 82 8.93 7.97 -2.31
C VAL A 82 8.86 7.46 -0.89
N ILE A 83 10.02 7.14 -0.31
CA ILE A 83 10.14 6.71 1.07
C ILE A 83 10.30 7.95 1.93
N ASP A 84 9.28 8.28 2.72
CA ASP A 84 9.40 9.30 3.75
C ASP A 84 9.84 8.65 5.07
N VAL A 85 11.05 8.99 5.51
CA VAL A 85 11.67 8.43 6.73
C VAL A 85 11.14 9.14 7.99
N HIS A 86 10.63 10.36 7.87
CA HIS A 86 10.11 11.15 9.00
C HIS A 86 8.61 10.93 9.24
N ALA A 87 7.92 10.25 8.33
CA ALA A 87 6.49 9.98 8.47
C ALA A 87 6.13 9.19 9.75
N ASN A 88 7.06 8.39 10.30
CA ASN A 88 6.80 7.61 11.51
C ASN A 88 6.71 8.50 12.77
N GLU A 89 7.38 9.65 12.80
CA GLU A 89 7.28 10.61 13.91
C GLU A 89 5.87 11.22 13.98
N ALA A 90 5.20 11.41 12.83
CA ALA A 90 3.84 11.95 12.79
C ALA A 90 2.76 10.94 13.19
N THR A 91 2.91 9.65 12.81
CA THR A 91 1.91 8.63 13.17
C THR A 91 1.97 8.24 14.64
N GLU A 92 3.15 8.29 15.27
CA GLU A 92 3.28 8.06 16.73
C GLU A 92 2.58 9.16 17.55
N GLU A 93 2.60 10.41 17.08
CA GLU A 93 1.84 11.50 17.70
C GLU A 93 0.32 11.28 17.55
N GLU A 94 -0.15 10.90 16.36
CA GLU A 94 -1.58 10.62 16.09
C GLU A 94 -2.10 9.39 16.87
N GLU A 95 -1.35 8.29 16.93
CA GLU A 95 -1.73 7.11 17.72
C GLU A 95 -1.73 7.39 19.23
N SER A 96 -0.81 8.23 19.72
CA SER A 96 -0.77 8.62 21.14
C SER A 96 -1.90 9.57 21.54
N GLU A 97 -2.34 10.44 20.63
CA GLU A 97 -3.50 11.31 20.85
C GLU A 97 -4.81 10.51 20.84
N GLU A 98 -4.96 9.55 19.92
CA GLU A 98 -6.13 8.66 19.89
C GLU A 98 -6.21 7.80 21.17
N GLU A 99 -5.11 7.18 21.60
CA GLU A 99 -5.05 6.34 22.81
C GLU A 99 -5.32 7.14 24.11
N ALA A 100 -4.87 8.41 24.18
CA ALA A 100 -5.16 9.31 25.29
C ALA A 100 -6.63 9.74 25.35
N THR A 101 -7.28 9.96 24.20
CA THR A 101 -8.71 10.31 24.16
C THR A 101 -9.63 9.13 24.49
N GLU A 102 -9.21 7.91 24.18
CA GLU A 102 -9.96 6.69 24.48
C GLU A 102 -9.89 6.34 25.97
N THR A 103 -8.73 6.55 26.62
CA THR A 103 -8.57 6.36 28.07
C THR A 103 -9.32 7.40 28.92
N ASP A 104 -9.33 8.68 28.52
CA ASP A 104 -10.14 9.72 29.20
C ASP A 104 -11.65 9.46 29.05
N ALA A 105 -12.09 8.86 27.94
CA ALA A 105 -13.50 8.51 27.74
C ALA A 105 -13.94 7.33 28.62
N GLU A 106 -13.10 6.30 28.81
CA GLU A 106 -13.42 5.17 29.69
C GLU A 106 -13.46 5.56 31.19
N ASP A 107 -12.58 6.44 31.65
CA ASP A 107 -12.50 6.84 33.08
C ASP A 107 -13.72 7.67 33.52
N THR A 108 -14.29 8.47 32.61
CA THR A 108 -15.52 9.27 32.90
C THR A 108 -16.81 8.44 33.00
N LEU A 109 -16.80 7.22 32.46
CA LEU A 109 -17.94 6.29 32.51
C LEU A 109 -17.90 5.38 33.75
N SER A 110 -16.73 5.11 34.32
CA SER A 110 -16.59 4.31 35.55
C SER A 110 -16.92 5.06 36.85
N ASP A 111 -16.92 6.39 36.84
CA ASP A 111 -17.22 7.22 38.02
C ASP A 111 -18.73 7.52 38.22
N ALA A 112 -19.61 6.93 37.40
CA ALA A 112 -21.05 7.20 37.39
C ALA A 112 -21.96 6.09 37.98
N GLU A 113 -21.40 5.05 38.61
CA GLU A 113 -22.16 3.99 39.32
C GLU A 113 -22.18 4.15 40.86
#